data_AF-A0A965HG04-F1
#
_entry.id   AF-A0A965HG04-F1
#
_cell.length_a   1.000
_cell.length_b   1.000
_cell.length_c   1.000
_cell.angle_alpha   90.00
_cell.angle_beta   90.00
_cell.angle_gamma   90.00
#
_symmetry.space_group_name_H-M   'P 1'
#
loop_
_entity.id
_entity.type
_entity.pdbx_description
1 polymer ?
#
loop_
_entity_poly.entity_id
_entity_poly.type
_entity_poly.pdbx_seq_one_letter_code
_entity_poly.pdbx_strand_id
1 'polypeptide(L)'
;MIQGVGGQGSLQLAKEAGVNSIRTWGIEQLEAKNADGRTLLNRAEELELSVCVGIWVKHERHGFKYGDAKFIQQQRDEIRAAVRKYKDHPSVLVWGLGNEMESYVGTENAVRVWKELNELA
;
A
#
# COMPACT_ATOMS: atom_id res chain seq x y z
N MET A 1 20.90 4.66 -1.36
CA MET A 1 20.13 4.56 -2.62
C MET A 1 19.16 3.40 -2.49
N ILE A 2 17.90 3.56 -2.93
CA ILE A 2 16.90 2.46 -2.91
C ILE A 2 17.00 1.67 -4.21
N GLN A 3 17.25 0.36 -4.10
CA GLN A 3 17.30 -0.61 -5.20
C GLN A 3 16.08 -1.51 -5.05
N GLY A 4 14.96 -1.05 -5.61
CA GLY A 4 13.64 -1.62 -5.35
C GLY A 4 13.11 -2.55 -6.43
N VAL A 5 12.29 -3.52 -6.05
CA VAL A 5 11.43 -4.30 -6.96
C VAL A 5 9.97 -4.27 -6.53
N GLY A 6 9.05 -4.53 -7.46
CA GLY A 6 7.61 -4.58 -7.16
C GLY A 6 7.13 -5.98 -6.81
N GLY A 7 6.28 -6.08 -5.79
CA GLY A 7 5.54 -7.29 -5.44
C GLY A 7 6.16 -8.17 -4.36
N GLN A 8 5.70 -9.41 -4.32
CA GLN A 8 5.95 -10.37 -3.23
C GLN A 8 6.47 -11.73 -3.73
N GLY A 9 7.18 -11.72 -4.86
CA GLY A 9 7.80 -12.91 -5.45
C GLY A 9 8.91 -13.50 -4.57
N SER A 10 9.92 -14.10 -5.19
CA SER A 10 11.07 -14.64 -4.44
C SER A 10 11.92 -13.49 -3.85
N LEU A 11 11.68 -13.17 -2.58
CA LEU A 11 12.46 -12.16 -1.85
C LEU A 11 13.93 -12.57 -1.71
N GLN A 12 14.19 -13.87 -1.59
CA GLN A 12 15.55 -14.42 -1.54
C GLN A 12 16.30 -14.10 -2.83
N LEU A 13 15.70 -14.41 -3.98
CA LEU A 13 16.29 -14.10 -5.29
C LEU A 13 16.49 -12.59 -5.47
N ALA A 14 15.54 -11.78 -5.00
CA ALA A 14 15.70 -10.33 -5.03
C ALA A 14 16.93 -9.88 -4.23
N LYS A 15 17.09 -10.36 -2.99
CA LYS A 15 18.26 -10.06 -2.15
C LYS A 15 19.56 -10.51 -2.81
N GLU A 16 19.60 -11.72 -3.38
CA GLU A 16 20.76 -12.23 -4.13
C GLU A 16 21.10 -11.38 -5.36
N ALA A 17 20.10 -10.79 -6.00
CA ALA A 17 20.26 -9.84 -7.11
C ALA A 17 20.68 -8.43 -6.65
N GLY A 18 20.89 -8.21 -5.35
CA GLY A 18 21.31 -6.92 -4.78
C GLY A 18 20.17 -5.95 -4.48
N VAL A 19 18.92 -6.41 -4.44
CA VAL A 19 17.76 -5.59 -4.03
C VAL A 19 17.82 -5.30 -2.54
N ASN A 20 17.45 -4.07 -2.15
CA ASN A 20 17.37 -3.64 -0.75
C ASN A 20 15.98 -3.13 -0.32
N SER A 21 15.02 -3.10 -1.25
CA SER A 21 13.66 -2.67 -0.96
C SER A 21 12.61 -3.34 -1.86
N ILE A 22 11.37 -3.45 -1.39
CA ILE A 22 10.23 -3.90 -2.20
C ILE A 22 9.07 -2.92 -2.12
N ARG A 23 8.21 -2.89 -3.15
CA ARG A 23 6.95 -2.13 -3.16
C ARG A 23 5.75 -3.06 -3.20
N THR A 24 4.76 -2.80 -2.34
CA THR A 24 3.41 -3.38 -2.48
C THR A 24 2.41 -2.32 -2.96
N TRP A 25 1.20 -2.73 -3.33
CA TRP A 25 0.10 -1.85 -3.73
C TRP A 25 -1.01 -1.76 -2.69
N GLY A 26 -1.24 -2.84 -1.94
CA GLY A 26 -2.25 -2.90 -0.90
C GLY A 26 -1.77 -3.59 0.39
N ILE A 27 -2.55 -3.40 1.44
CA ILE A 27 -2.29 -3.93 2.79
C ILE A 27 -2.45 -5.45 2.81
N GLU A 28 -3.34 -6.00 1.98
CA GLU A 28 -3.59 -7.44 1.86
C GLU A 28 -2.32 -8.21 1.47
N GLN A 29 -1.39 -7.58 0.75
CA GLN A 29 -0.10 -8.18 0.42
C GLN A 29 0.79 -8.37 1.64
N LEU A 30 0.62 -7.57 2.69
CA LEU A 30 1.39 -7.72 3.93
C LEU A 30 0.96 -8.99 4.69
N GLU A 31 -0.31 -9.38 4.58
CA GLU A 31 -0.89 -10.58 5.20
C GLU A 31 -0.55 -11.86 4.45
N ALA A 32 -0.02 -11.76 3.22
CA ALA A 32 0.35 -12.91 2.42
C ALA A 32 1.41 -13.73 3.15
N LYS A 33 1.09 -15.01 3.40
CA LYS A 33 1.97 -15.95 4.08
C LYS A 33 2.70 -16.84 3.09
N ASN A 34 3.97 -17.13 3.37
CA ASN A 34 4.68 -18.21 2.68
C ASN A 34 4.27 -19.60 3.23
N ALA A 35 4.86 -20.67 2.72
CA ALA A 35 4.61 -22.04 3.17
C ALA A 35 4.85 -22.26 4.67
N ASP A 36 5.74 -21.48 5.28
CA ASP A 36 6.07 -21.55 6.71
C ASP A 36 5.16 -20.67 7.58
N GLY A 37 4.16 -20.01 6.99
CA GLY A 37 3.23 -19.15 7.71
C GLY A 37 3.74 -17.74 8.01
N ARG A 38 4.93 -17.36 7.51
CA ARG A 38 5.50 -16.02 7.72
C ARG A 38 4.87 -14.98 6.78
N THR A 39 4.50 -13.83 7.34
CA THR A 39 3.99 -12.67 6.60
C THR A 39 5.07 -12.03 5.73
N LEU A 40 4.67 -11.14 4.82
CA LEU A 40 5.62 -10.44 3.95
C LEU A 40 6.61 -9.59 4.74
N LEU A 41 6.15 -8.85 5.76
CA LEU A 41 6.99 -7.98 6.55
C LEU A 41 8.03 -8.76 7.38
N ASN A 42 7.64 -9.89 7.98
CA ASN A 42 8.59 -10.74 8.73
C ASN A 42 9.68 -11.29 7.80
N ARG A 43 9.30 -11.72 6.59
CA ARG A 43 10.26 -12.22 5.59
C ARG A 43 11.18 -11.11 5.07
N ALA A 44 10.66 -9.88 4.95
CA ALA A 44 11.46 -8.73 4.57
C ALA A 44 12.49 -8.39 5.67
N GLU A 45 12.09 -8.44 6.94
CA GLU A 45 12.98 -8.22 8.09
C GLU A 45 14.11 -9.26 8.15
N GLU A 46 13.78 -10.55 8.01
CA GLU A 46 14.76 -11.64 7.97
C GLU A 46 15.82 -11.45 6.86
N LEU A 47 15.48 -10.77 5.77
CA LEU A 47 16.36 -10.49 4.63
C LEU A 47 16.93 -9.07 4.63
N GLU A 48 16.70 -8.30 5.69
CA GLU A 48 17.08 -6.89 5.81
C GLU A 48 16.60 -6.05 4.60
N LEU A 49 15.40 -6.36 4.12
CA LEU A 49 14.70 -5.62 3.08
C LEU A 49 13.77 -4.59 3.71
N SER A 50 13.79 -3.40 3.13
CA SER A 50 12.82 -2.35 3.43
C SER A 50 11.58 -2.49 2.55
N VAL A 51 10.45 -1.94 2.96
CA VAL A 51 9.16 -2.05 2.26
C VAL A 51 8.51 -0.69 2.10
N CYS A 52 8.26 -0.31 0.86
CA CYS A 52 7.27 0.71 0.50
C CYS A 52 5.88 0.05 0.55
N VAL A 53 5.15 0.30 1.64
CA VAL A 53 3.85 -0.31 1.89
C VAL A 53 2.78 0.44 1.11
N GLY A 54 2.21 -0.19 0.10
CA GLY A 54 1.09 0.35 -0.64
C GLY A 54 -0.20 0.37 0.17
N ILE A 55 -0.90 1.50 0.13
CA ILE A 55 -2.26 1.66 0.61
C ILE A 55 -3.15 1.78 -0.62
N TRP A 56 -3.94 0.74 -0.88
CA TRP A 56 -4.85 0.75 -2.01
C TRP A 56 -6.04 1.67 -1.72
N VAL A 57 -6.07 2.82 -2.39
CA VAL A 57 -7.22 3.74 -2.36
C VAL A 57 -8.16 3.35 -3.51
N LYS A 58 -9.45 3.23 -3.23
CA LYS A 58 -10.43 2.69 -4.19
C LYS A 58 -10.64 3.67 -5.35
N HIS A 59 -10.72 3.14 -6.56
CA HIS A 59 -10.92 3.96 -7.76
C HIS A 59 -12.39 4.16 -8.10
N GLU A 60 -12.73 5.37 -8.55
CA GLU A 60 -14.05 5.70 -9.11
C GLU A 60 -14.37 4.85 -10.34
N ARG A 61 -13.39 4.63 -11.23
CA ARG A 61 -13.52 3.78 -12.43
C ARG A 61 -13.89 2.32 -12.12
N HIS A 62 -13.75 1.89 -10.87
CA HIS A 62 -14.16 0.54 -10.40
C HIS A 62 -15.47 0.59 -9.60
N GLY A 63 -16.22 1.69 -9.67
CA GLY A 63 -17.52 1.85 -9.03
C GLY A 63 -17.50 2.46 -7.62
N PHE A 64 -16.33 2.90 -7.12
CA PHE A 64 -16.27 3.58 -5.82
C PHE A 64 -16.89 4.98 -5.89
N LYS A 65 -17.82 5.28 -4.98
CA LYS A 65 -18.60 6.51 -5.01
C LYS A 65 -18.03 7.56 -4.06
N TYR A 66 -17.17 8.45 -4.57
CA TYR A 66 -16.58 9.54 -3.78
C TYR A 66 -17.59 10.58 -3.27
N GLY A 67 -18.83 10.59 -3.79
CA GLY A 67 -19.93 11.38 -3.26
C GLY A 67 -20.70 10.72 -2.11
N ASP A 68 -20.39 9.46 -1.77
CA ASP A 68 -21.05 8.73 -0.69
C ASP A 68 -20.17 8.70 0.56
N ALA A 69 -20.61 9.41 1.60
CA ALA A 69 -19.89 9.52 2.86
C ALA A 69 -19.65 8.16 3.55
N LYS A 70 -20.51 7.16 3.33
CA LYS A 70 -20.32 5.82 3.92
C LYS A 70 -19.14 5.09 3.28
N PHE A 71 -19.02 5.17 1.96
CA PHE A 71 -17.89 4.57 1.23
C PHE A 71 -16.57 5.22 1.65
N ILE A 72 -16.54 6.55 1.75
CA ILE A 72 -15.39 7.32 2.21
C ILE A 72 -15.00 6.93 3.64
N GLN A 73 -15.95 6.96 4.57
CA GLN A 73 -15.68 6.65 5.97
C GLN A 73 -15.15 5.22 6.14
N GLN A 74 -15.75 4.24 5.47
CA GLN A 74 -15.30 2.86 5.51
C GLN A 74 -13.85 2.72 5.03
N GLN A 75 -13.49 3.34 3.90
CA GLN A 75 -12.12 3.33 3.39
C GLN A 75 -11.13 3.93 4.40
N ARG A 76 -11.46 5.10 4.98
CA ARG A 76 -10.62 5.77 5.98
C ARG A 76 -10.38 4.88 7.20
N ASP A 77 -11.43 4.20 7.68
CA ASP A 77 -11.32 3.33 8.85
C ASP A 77 -10.50 2.07 8.57
N GLU A 78 -10.67 1.45 7.40
CA GLU A 78 -9.84 0.32 6.92
C GLU A 78 -8.36 0.72 6.83
N ILE A 79 -8.07 1.86 6.19
CA ILE A 79 -6.70 2.39 6.06
C ILE A 79 -6.10 2.69 7.44
N ARG A 80 -6.85 3.39 8.31
CA ARG A 80 -6.36 3.74 9.66
C ARG A 80 -6.07 2.50 10.50
N ALA A 81 -6.92 1.48 10.43
CA ALA A 81 -6.70 0.22 11.12
C ALA A 81 -5.43 -0.48 10.62
N ALA A 82 -5.21 -0.51 9.31
CA ALA A 82 -4.01 -1.08 8.72
C ALA A 82 -2.73 -0.34 9.14
N VAL A 83 -2.71 1.00 9.04
CA VAL A 83 -1.55 1.80 9.44
C VAL A 83 -1.23 1.56 10.92
N ARG A 84 -2.24 1.60 11.81
CA ARG A 84 -2.04 1.32 13.23
C ARG A 84 -1.48 -0.07 13.50
N LYS A 85 -1.86 -1.07 12.70
CA LYS A 85 -1.39 -2.44 12.84
C LYS A 85 0.09 -2.62 12.46
N TYR A 86 0.57 -1.92 11.41
CA TYR A 86 1.91 -2.19 10.84
C TYR A 86 2.94 -1.07 11.03
N LYS A 87 2.54 0.13 11.49
CA LYS A 87 3.43 1.32 11.59
C LYS A 87 4.73 1.10 12.36
N ASP A 88 4.75 0.17 13.31
CA ASP A 88 5.90 -0.06 14.19
C ASP A 88 6.80 -1.21 13.69
N HIS A 89 6.51 -1.80 12.53
CA HIS A 89 7.31 -2.88 11.98
C HIS A 89 8.62 -2.33 11.36
N PRO A 90 9.80 -2.88 11.70
CA PRO A 90 11.10 -2.30 11.31
C PRO A 90 11.35 -2.24 9.81
N SER A 91 10.83 -3.19 9.04
CA SER A 91 10.92 -3.16 7.57
C SER A 91 10.06 -2.10 6.88
N VAL A 92 9.13 -1.42 7.56
CA VAL A 92 8.31 -0.38 6.93
C VAL A 92 9.17 0.87 6.71
N LEU A 93 9.39 1.22 5.45
CA LEU A 93 10.18 2.40 5.07
C LEU A 93 9.29 3.62 4.84
N VAL A 94 8.24 3.44 4.07
CA VAL A 94 7.35 4.51 3.61
C VAL A 94 5.99 3.93 3.23
N TRP A 95 4.96 4.76 3.31
CA TRP A 95 3.61 4.43 2.89
C TRP A 95 3.30 5.04 1.52
N GLY A 96 2.92 4.22 0.56
CA GLY A 96 2.47 4.65 -0.76
C GLY A 96 0.96 4.81 -0.78
N LEU A 97 0.46 6.04 -0.61
CA LEU A 97 -0.97 6.33 -0.59
C LEU A 97 -1.55 6.35 -2.02
N GLY A 98 -2.29 5.30 -2.38
CA GLY A 98 -2.90 5.15 -3.69
C GLY A 98 -1.92 4.75 -4.80
N ASN A 99 -2.48 4.43 -5.97
CA ASN A 99 -1.72 4.14 -7.18
C ASN A 99 -2.54 4.64 -8.37
N GLU A 100 -2.04 5.61 -9.14
CA GLU A 100 -2.74 6.13 -10.33
C GLU A 100 -4.15 6.66 -10.01
N MET A 101 -4.22 7.49 -8.97
CA MET A 101 -5.48 8.00 -8.43
C MET A 101 -6.08 9.14 -9.25
N GLU A 102 -5.47 9.53 -10.36
CA GLU A 102 -6.02 10.54 -11.25
C GLU A 102 -7.40 10.12 -11.79
N SER A 103 -8.39 11.00 -11.62
CA SER A 103 -9.68 10.95 -12.31
C SER A 103 -9.65 11.88 -13.53
N TYR A 104 -10.63 11.72 -14.43
CA TYR A 104 -10.79 12.61 -15.58
C TYR A 104 -10.85 14.08 -15.14
N VAL A 105 -9.92 14.87 -15.67
CA VAL A 105 -9.75 16.29 -15.34
C VAL A 105 -11.03 17.07 -15.67
N GLY A 106 -11.43 17.99 -14.78
CA GLY A 106 -12.61 18.84 -14.97
C GLY A 106 -13.92 18.24 -14.45
N THR A 107 -13.91 17.06 -13.83
CA THR A 107 -15.09 16.46 -13.18
C THR A 107 -15.18 16.81 -11.69
N GLU A 108 -16.40 16.80 -11.13
CA GLU A 108 -16.58 16.95 -9.68
C GLU A 108 -15.85 15.85 -8.90
N ASN A 109 -15.80 14.64 -9.45
CA ASN A 109 -15.14 13.53 -8.78
C ASN A 109 -13.62 13.69 -8.76
N ALA A 110 -13.00 14.33 -9.76
CA ALA A 110 -11.59 14.69 -9.67
C ALA A 110 -11.29 15.56 -8.44
N VAL A 111 -12.13 16.57 -8.16
CA VAL A 111 -12.00 17.39 -6.95
C VAL A 111 -12.19 16.57 -5.67
N ARG A 112 -13.18 15.66 -5.65
CA ARG A 112 -13.44 14.81 -4.48
C ARG A 112 -12.30 13.83 -4.20
N VAL A 113 -11.73 13.21 -5.23
CA VAL A 113 -10.59 12.29 -5.08
C VAL A 113 -9.38 13.02 -4.51
N TRP A 114 -9.02 14.18 -5.05
CA TRP A 114 -7.89 14.96 -4.51
C TRP A 114 -8.11 15.42 -3.07
N LYS A 115 -9.34 15.82 -2.71
CA LYS A 115 -9.69 16.13 -1.32
C LYS A 115 -9.55 14.93 -0.40
N GLU A 116 -9.99 13.76 -0.84
CA GLU A 116 -9.86 12.52 -0.06
C GLU A 116 -8.40 12.12 0.15
N LEU A 117 -7.56 12.21 -0.90
CA LEU A 117 -6.14 11.92 -0.76
C LEU A 117 -5.44 12.87 0.22
N ASN A 118 -5.78 14.15 0.21
CA ASN A 118 -5.25 15.12 1.16
C ASN A 118 -5.69 14.85 2.61
N GLU A 119 -6.90 14.33 2.82
CA GLU A 119 -7.39 13.96 4.15
C GLU A 119 -6.74 12.67 4.68
N LEU A 120 -6.34 11.77 3.78
CA LEU A 120 -5.69 10.51 4.12
C LEU A 120 -4.18 10.64 4.39
N ALA A 121 -3.54 11.70 3.90
CA ALA A 121 -2.09 11.95 3.99
C ALA A 121 -1.69 12.58 5.33
#